data_AF-E8RQX3-F1
#
_entry.id   AF-E8RQX3-F1
#
_cell.length_a   1.000
_cell.length_b   1.000
_cell.length_c   1.000
_cell.angle_alpha   90.00
_cell.angle_beta   90.00
_cell.angle_gamma   90.00
#
_symmetry.space_group_name_H-M   'P 1'
#
loop_
_entity.id
_entity.type
_entity.pdbx_description
1 polymer ?
#
loop_
_entity_poly.entity_id
_entity_poly.type
_entity_poly.pdbx_seq_one_letter_code
_entity_poly.pdbx_strand_id
1 'polypeptide(L)'
;MTFDTKAALCLAQKPVLLWLPRLMLAAMFIESGVDKLWHWTTYLQDAAAHGIPLAPLSLALAVSVEILGSAALLAGVCLTPALLALAVYTLSVNFFYFDFWAMVEPASLMARKEFLKNIAVAGGLLSGFALTLRTHKREAKA
;
A
#
# COMPACT_ATOMS: atom_id res chain seq x y z
N MET A 1 16.84 -9.24 -30.06
CA MET A 1 16.89 -9.76 -28.67
C MET A 1 15.55 -10.40 -28.36
N THR A 2 15.46 -11.72 -28.40
CA THR A 2 14.26 -12.45 -27.95
C THR A 2 14.30 -12.49 -26.43
N PHE A 3 13.40 -11.76 -25.77
CA PHE A 3 13.18 -11.93 -24.33
C PHE A 3 12.59 -13.33 -24.11
N ASP A 4 13.39 -14.24 -23.56
CA ASP A 4 12.87 -15.51 -23.06
C ASP A 4 12.01 -15.22 -21.82
N THR A 5 10.70 -15.12 -22.08
CA THR A 5 9.68 -14.85 -21.08
C THR A 5 9.63 -15.93 -20.00
N LYS A 6 9.99 -17.18 -20.30
CA LYS A 6 10.01 -18.27 -19.32
C LYS A 6 11.18 -18.13 -18.37
N ALA A 7 12.37 -17.84 -18.89
CA ALA A 7 13.56 -17.59 -18.07
C ALA A 7 13.37 -16.36 -17.15
N ALA A 8 12.76 -15.29 -17.67
CA ALA A 8 12.43 -14.09 -16.88
C ALA A 8 11.43 -14.38 -15.75
N LEU A 9 10.38 -15.15 -16.04
CA LEU A 9 9.40 -15.60 -15.02
C LEU A 9 10.05 -16.47 -13.94
N CYS A 10 10.95 -17.37 -14.32
CA CYS A 10 11.66 -18.25 -13.38
C CYS A 10 12.58 -17.46 -12.44
N LEU A 11 13.28 -16.44 -12.96
CA LEU A 11 14.09 -15.52 -12.15
C LEU A 11 13.23 -14.67 -11.21
N ALA A 12 12.10 -14.14 -11.70
CA ALA A 12 11.16 -13.35 -10.91
C ALA A 12 10.51 -14.13 -9.75
N GLN A 13 10.45 -15.46 -9.85
CA GLN A 13 9.89 -16.33 -8.80
C GLN A 13 10.90 -16.70 -7.71
N LYS A 14 12.17 -16.27 -7.82
CA LYS A 14 13.14 -16.51 -6.74
C LYS A 14 12.72 -15.75 -5.47
N PRO A 15 12.69 -16.40 -4.29
CA PRO A 15 12.17 -15.80 -3.06
C PRO A 15 12.93 -14.52 -2.66
N VAL A 16 14.24 -14.46 -2.95
CA VAL A 16 15.07 -13.26 -2.72
C VAL A 16 14.65 -12.08 -3.62
N LEU A 17 14.22 -12.34 -4.86
CA LEU A 17 13.84 -11.31 -5.81
C LEU A 17 12.45 -10.73 -5.50
N LEU A 18 11.59 -11.52 -4.87
CA LEU A 18 10.29 -11.08 -4.36
C LEU A 18 10.38 -10.31 -3.05
N TRP A 19 11.50 -10.41 -2.33
CA TRP A 19 11.71 -9.74 -1.05
C TRP A 19 11.96 -8.24 -1.21
N LEU A 20 12.74 -7.85 -2.22
CA LEU A 20 13.08 -6.47 -2.50
C LEU A 20 11.85 -5.55 -2.75
N PRO A 21 10.90 -5.87 -3.65
CA PRO A 21 9.72 -5.04 -3.86
C PRO A 21 8.82 -4.98 -2.62
N ARG A 22 8.75 -6.06 -1.84
CA ARG A 22 8.01 -6.06 -0.56
C ARG A 22 8.64 -5.12 0.44
N LEU A 23 9.97 -5.11 0.54
CA LEU A 23 10.72 -4.20 1.41
C LEU A 23 10.49 -2.74 1.01
N MET A 24 10.55 -2.42 -0.28
CA MET A 24 10.32 -1.06 -0.78
C MET A 24 8.90 -0.58 -0.48
N LEU A 25 7.88 -1.43 -0.69
CA LEU A 25 6.50 -1.10 -0.36
C LEU A 25 6.31 -0.98 1.16
N ALA A 26 6.80 -1.93 1.93
CA ALA A 26 6.67 -1.95 3.39
C ALA A 26 7.33 -0.75 4.06
N ALA A 27 8.49 -0.29 3.57
CA ALA A 27 9.20 0.84 4.13
C ALA A 27 8.33 2.11 4.20
N MET A 28 7.53 2.39 3.16
CA MET A 28 6.63 3.54 3.13
C MET A 28 5.52 3.44 4.20
N PHE A 29 4.94 2.25 4.37
CA PHE A 29 3.89 2.04 5.37
C PHE A 29 4.42 2.04 6.80
N ILE A 30 5.64 1.51 7.01
CA ILE A 30 6.29 1.52 8.33
C ILE A 30 6.57 2.96 8.75
N GLU A 31 7.18 3.75 7.86
CA GLU A 31 7.47 5.17 8.15
C GLU A 31 6.18 5.93 8.47
N SER A 32 5.16 5.79 7.63
CA SER A 32 3.88 6.48 7.83
C SER A 32 3.12 6.03 9.08
N GLY A 33 3.16 4.74 9.43
CA GLY A 33 2.49 4.19 10.61
C GLY A 33 3.19 4.58 11.91
N VAL A 34 4.53 4.56 11.92
CA VAL A 34 5.33 4.99 13.08
C VAL A 34 5.16 6.49 13.33
N ASP A 35 5.14 7.29 12.26
CA ASP A 35 4.93 8.73 12.39
C ASP A 35 3.54 9.06 13.00
N LYS A 36 2.49 8.35 12.58
CA LYS A 36 1.15 8.48 13.17
C LYS A 36 1.08 8.07 14.64
N LEU A 37 1.86 7.07 15.07
CA LEU A 37 1.95 6.68 16.48
C LEU A 37 2.63 7.77 17.31
N TRP A 38 3.67 8.39 16.77
CA TRP A 38 4.42 9.44 17.47
C TRP A 38 3.64 10.76 17.55
N HIS A 39 2.95 11.12 16.46
CA HIS A 39 2.24 12.38 16.30
C HIS A 39 0.72 12.21 16.32
N TRP A 40 0.21 11.33 17.20
CA TRP A 40 -1.19 10.92 17.23
C TRP A 40 -2.19 12.08 17.24
N THR A 41 -2.00 13.05 18.13
CA THR A 41 -2.90 14.20 18.28
C THR A 41 -2.95 15.05 17.01
N THR A 42 -1.81 15.23 16.34
CA THR A 42 -1.71 15.97 15.08
C THR A 42 -2.54 15.30 13.99
N TYR A 43 -2.34 13.99 13.79
CA TYR A 43 -3.08 13.22 12.80
C TYR A 43 -4.57 13.09 13.12
N LEU A 44 -4.93 13.06 14.40
CA LEU A 44 -6.34 13.03 14.81
C LEU A 44 -7.06 14.32 14.44
N GLN A 45 -6.43 15.47 14.69
CA GLN A 45 -6.96 16.79 14.32
C GLN A 45 -7.04 16.94 12.81
N ASP A 46 -6.01 16.50 12.10
CA ASP A 46 -5.93 16.52 10.65
C ASP A 46 -7.01 15.65 9.98
N ALA A 47 -7.23 14.43 10.47
CA ALA A 47 -8.30 13.55 10.00
C ALA A 47 -9.70 14.18 10.23
N ALA A 48 -9.90 14.83 11.38
CA ALA A 48 -11.14 15.54 11.66
C ALA A 48 -11.34 16.75 10.72
N ALA A 49 -10.27 17.49 10.41
CA ALA A 49 -10.31 18.62 9.48
C ALA A 49 -10.65 18.19 8.04
N HIS A 50 -10.19 17.00 7.62
CA HIS A 50 -10.54 16.39 6.33
C HIS A 50 -11.93 15.72 6.31
N GLY A 51 -12.71 15.83 7.39
CA GLY A 51 -14.08 15.30 7.44
C GLY A 51 -14.15 13.78 7.49
N ILE A 52 -13.07 13.09 7.91
CA ILE A 52 -13.06 11.64 8.04
C ILE A 52 -14.02 11.24 9.16
N PRO A 53 -15.04 10.40 8.88
CA PRO A 53 -15.97 9.96 9.91
C PRO A 53 -15.24 9.14 10.97
N LEU A 54 -15.66 9.30 12.23
CA LEU A 54 -15.08 8.57 13.36
C LEU A 54 -13.54 8.68 13.41
N ALA A 55 -12.99 9.90 13.28
CA ALA A 55 -11.55 10.16 13.19
C ALA A 55 -10.66 9.35 14.16
N PRO A 56 -11.00 9.17 15.47
CA PRO A 56 -10.21 8.33 16.37
C PRO A 56 -10.14 6.86 15.94
N LEU A 57 -11.26 6.29 15.50
CA LEU A 57 -11.34 4.90 15.05
C LEU A 57 -10.65 4.72 13.70
N SER A 58 -10.85 5.67 12.79
CA SER A 58 -10.23 5.68 11.47
C SER A 58 -8.70 5.78 11.57
N LEU A 59 -8.19 6.61 12.48
CA LEU A 59 -6.75 6.72 12.74
C LEU A 59 -6.18 5.43 13.37
N ALA A 60 -6.87 4.84 14.35
CA ALA A 60 -6.47 3.56 14.94
C ALA A 60 -6.42 2.43 13.90
N LEU A 61 -7.42 2.40 13.00
CA LEU A 61 -7.47 1.45 11.90
C LEU A 61 -6.35 1.69 10.89
N ALA A 62 -6.08 2.95 10.54
CA ALA A 62 -4.98 3.33 9.65
C ALA A 62 -3.64 2.81 10.16
N VAL A 63 -3.29 3.14 11.41
CA VAL A 63 -2.05 2.67 12.05
C VAL A 63 -1.99 1.15 12.12
N SER A 64 -3.10 0.50 12.49
CA SER A 64 -3.15 -0.96 12.57
C SER A 64 -2.90 -1.61 11.22
N VAL A 65 -3.53 -1.12 10.15
CA VAL A 65 -3.35 -1.64 8.79
C VAL A 65 -1.94 -1.37 8.28
N GLU A 66 -1.39 -0.19 8.52
CA GLU A 66 -0.04 0.18 8.09
C GLU A 66 1.01 -0.72 8.74
N ILE A 67 1.01 -0.82 10.08
CA ILE A 67 2.03 -1.55 10.83
C ILE A 67 1.86 -3.06 10.69
N LEU A 68 0.64 -3.59 10.87
CA LEU A 68 0.41 -5.03 10.77
C LEU A 68 0.51 -5.49 9.32
N GLY A 69 0.00 -4.70 8.37
CA GLY A 69 0.08 -4.99 6.95
C GLY A 69 1.51 -4.98 6.44
N SER A 70 2.33 -3.99 6.83
CA SER A 70 3.75 -3.96 6.44
C SER A 70 4.56 -5.08 7.08
N ALA A 71 4.29 -5.42 8.35
CA ALA A 71 4.92 -6.55 9.03
C ALA A 71 4.58 -7.88 8.35
N ALA A 72 3.30 -8.10 8.01
CA ALA A 72 2.83 -9.27 7.27
C ALA A 72 3.46 -9.35 5.87
N LEU A 73 3.57 -8.21 5.18
CA LEU A 73 4.20 -8.10 3.86
C LEU A 73 5.68 -8.51 3.89
N LEU A 74 6.43 -8.07 4.90
CA LEU A 74 7.85 -8.42 5.10
C LEU A 74 8.04 -9.88 5.54
N ALA A 75 7.26 -10.32 6.53
CA ALA A 75 7.35 -11.70 7.03
C ALA A 75 6.87 -12.73 6.00
N GLY A 76 6.09 -12.30 5.00
CA GLY A 76 5.46 -13.21 4.03
C GLY A 76 4.32 -14.04 4.61
N VAL A 77 3.87 -13.71 5.82
CA VAL A 77 2.74 -14.37 6.50
C VAL A 77 1.46 -13.62 6.15
N CYS A 78 0.37 -14.35 5.86
CA CYS A 78 -0.91 -13.74 5.46
C CYS A 78 -0.75 -12.73 4.30
N LEU A 79 0.15 -13.03 3.35
CA LEU A 79 0.58 -12.10 2.30
C LEU A 79 -0.57 -11.62 1.41
N THR A 80 -1.44 -12.52 0.97
CA THR A 80 -2.58 -12.19 0.09
C THR A 80 -3.55 -11.19 0.75
N PRO A 81 -4.08 -11.44 1.97
CA PRO A 81 -4.93 -10.44 2.63
C PRO A 81 -4.17 -9.16 3.00
N ALA A 82 -2.88 -9.22 3.35
CA ALA A 82 -2.09 -8.01 3.66
C ALA A 82 -1.95 -7.09 2.44
N LEU A 83 -1.63 -7.65 1.26
CA LEU A 83 -1.52 -6.90 0.01
C LEU A 83 -2.84 -6.22 -0.36
N LEU A 84 -3.96 -6.93 -0.22
CA LEU A 84 -5.27 -6.38 -0.51
C LEU A 84 -5.67 -5.28 0.50
N ALA A 85 -5.45 -5.53 1.79
CA ALA A 85 -5.77 -4.57 2.85
C ALA A 85 -5.00 -3.26 2.67
N LEU A 86 -3.68 -3.34 2.44
CA LEU A 86 -2.85 -2.18 2.17
C LEU A 86 -3.29 -1.44 0.90
N ALA A 87 -3.64 -2.16 -0.18
CA ALA A 87 -4.07 -1.53 -1.42
C ALA A 87 -5.39 -0.75 -1.23
N VAL A 88 -6.37 -1.37 -0.58
CA VAL A 88 -7.67 -0.72 -0.29
C VAL A 88 -7.48 0.47 0.64
N TYR A 89 -6.63 0.33 1.67
CA TYR A 89 -6.28 1.42 2.57
C TYR A 89 -5.64 2.60 1.83
N THR A 90 -4.60 2.34 1.03
CA THR A 90 -3.91 3.37 0.24
C THR A 90 -4.89 4.11 -0.65
N LEU A 91 -5.75 3.40 -1.38
CA LEU A 91 -6.75 4.04 -2.24
C LEU A 91 -7.74 4.88 -1.43
N SER A 92 -8.22 4.36 -0.29
CA SER A 92 -9.18 5.06 0.56
C SER A 92 -8.60 6.38 1.06
N VAL A 93 -7.41 6.35 1.68
CA VAL A 93 -6.71 7.55 2.14
C VAL A 93 -6.49 8.53 0.99
N ASN A 94 -6.12 8.00 -0.19
CA ASN A 94 -5.83 8.84 -1.35
C ASN A 94 -7.02 9.71 -1.78
N PHE A 95 -8.23 9.16 -1.75
CA PHE A 95 -9.45 9.88 -2.11
C PHE A 95 -9.90 10.89 -1.06
N PHE A 96 -9.62 10.66 0.23
CA PHE A 96 -9.96 11.61 1.29
C PHE A 96 -8.97 12.78 1.41
N TYR A 97 -7.68 12.53 1.16
CA TYR A 97 -6.61 13.49 1.45
C TYR A 97 -6.12 14.30 0.25
N PHE A 98 -6.29 13.78 -0.97
CA PHE A 98 -5.68 14.38 -2.16
C PHE A 98 -6.73 14.65 -3.24
N ASP A 99 -7.79 15.38 -2.90
CA ASP A 99 -8.84 15.84 -3.82
C ASP A 99 -8.36 16.99 -4.73
N PHE A 100 -7.24 16.76 -5.44
CA PHE A 100 -6.54 17.77 -6.23
C PHE A 100 -7.42 18.49 -7.26
N TRP A 101 -8.51 17.86 -7.70
CA TRP A 101 -9.50 18.41 -8.63
C TRP A 101 -10.36 19.54 -8.04
N ALA A 102 -10.44 19.64 -6.70
CA ALA A 102 -11.15 20.71 -6.00
C ALA A 102 -10.21 21.79 -5.45
N MET A 103 -8.89 21.59 -5.55
CA MET A 103 -7.87 22.51 -5.04
C MET A 103 -7.41 23.55 -6.10
N VAL A 104 -6.95 24.71 -5.62
CA VAL A 104 -6.34 25.77 -6.47
C VAL A 104 -4.80 25.66 -6.42
N GLU A 105 -4.11 26.12 -7.47
CA GLU A 105 -2.65 26.14 -7.51
C GLU A 105 -2.04 27.07 -6.44
N PRO A 106 -0.87 26.71 -5.87
CA PRO A 106 -0.01 25.57 -6.21
C PRO A 106 -0.34 24.26 -5.49
N ALA A 107 -1.29 24.26 -4.54
CA ALA A 107 -1.63 23.09 -3.73
C ALA A 107 -2.13 21.91 -4.57
N SER A 108 -2.95 22.18 -5.60
CA SER A 108 -3.43 21.15 -6.54
C SER A 108 -2.30 20.36 -7.21
N LEU A 109 -1.18 21.01 -7.57
CA LEU A 109 -0.05 20.33 -8.21
C LEU A 109 0.66 19.36 -7.27
N MET A 110 0.80 19.72 -5.99
CA MET A 110 1.39 18.84 -4.99
C MET A 110 0.45 17.67 -4.67
N ALA A 111 -0.83 17.95 -4.43
CA ALA A 111 -1.85 16.93 -4.18
C ALA A 111 -1.96 15.94 -5.34
N ARG A 112 -1.90 16.41 -6.60
CA ARG A 112 -1.91 15.54 -7.78
C ARG A 112 -0.70 14.60 -7.83
N LYS A 113 0.48 15.06 -7.45
CA LYS A 113 1.69 14.20 -7.41
C LYS A 113 1.56 13.10 -6.36
N GLU A 114 1.12 13.47 -5.16
CA GLU A 114 0.85 12.50 -4.09
C GLU A 114 -0.25 11.52 -4.47
N PHE A 115 -1.31 12.02 -5.11
CA PHE A 115 -2.41 11.19 -5.61
C PHE A 115 -1.90 10.11 -6.56
N LEU A 116 -1.12 10.49 -7.58
CA LEU A 116 -0.59 9.56 -8.57
C LEU A 116 0.42 8.58 -7.95
N LYS A 117 1.23 9.03 -6.98
CA LYS A 117 2.16 8.16 -6.23
C LYS A 117 1.39 7.04 -5.54
N ASN A 118 0.30 7.35 -4.84
CA ASN A 118 -0.52 6.38 -4.13
C ASN A 118 -1.25 5.42 -5.08
N ILE A 119 -1.70 5.89 -6.25
CA ILE A 119 -2.24 5.01 -7.30
C ILE A 119 -1.18 4.01 -7.77
N ALA A 120 0.07 4.45 -7.98
CA ALA A 120 1.16 3.56 -8.39
C ALA A 120 1.50 2.53 -7.30
N VAL A 121 1.54 2.93 -6.03
CA VAL A 121 1.75 2.04 -4.88
C VAL A 121 0.64 1.00 -4.79
N ALA A 122 -0.63 1.41 -4.89
CA ALA A 122 -1.77 0.50 -4.90
C ALA A 122 -1.70 -0.49 -6.08
N GLY A 123 -1.31 -0.01 -7.27
CA GLY A 123 -1.06 -0.87 -8.43
C GLY A 123 0.03 -1.92 -8.21
N GLY A 124 1.12 -1.58 -7.52
CA GLY A 124 2.17 -2.51 -7.11
C GLY A 124 1.66 -3.58 -6.14
N LEU A 125 0.89 -3.18 -5.12
CA LEU A 125 0.28 -4.10 -4.16
C LEU A 125 -0.71 -5.06 -4.83
N LEU A 126 -1.58 -4.54 -5.71
CA LEU A 126 -2.55 -5.35 -6.46
C LEU A 126 -1.86 -6.30 -7.45
N SER A 127 -0.73 -5.90 -8.03
CA SER A 127 0.08 -6.79 -8.87
C SER A 127 0.64 -7.96 -8.06
N GLY A 128 1.17 -7.68 -6.87
CA GLY A 128 1.59 -8.73 -5.92
C GLY A 128 0.44 -9.65 -5.54
N PHE A 129 -0.73 -9.07 -5.23
CA PHE A 129 -1.93 -9.82 -4.87
C PHE A 129 -2.34 -10.79 -5.99
N ALA A 130 -2.43 -10.30 -7.23
CA ALA A 130 -2.76 -11.13 -8.39
C ALA A 130 -1.76 -12.27 -8.62
N LEU A 131 -0.46 -12.04 -8.38
CA LEU A 131 0.56 -13.08 -8.49
C LEU A 131 0.38 -14.18 -7.43
N THR A 132 0.08 -13.81 -6.19
CA THR A 132 -0.16 -14.79 -5.10
C THR A 132 -1.43 -15.62 -5.33
N LEU A 133 -2.49 -15.05 -5.90
CA LEU A 133 -3.67 -15.82 -6.27
C LEU A 133 -3.40 -16.85 -7.38
N ARG A 134 -2.49 -16.52 -8.32
CA ARG A 134 -2.11 -17.43 -9.40
C ARG A 134 -1.30 -18.63 -8.91
N THR A 135 -0.45 -18.45 -7.89
CA THR A 135 0.32 -19.57 -7.31
C THR A 135 -0.60 -20.53 -6.57
N HIS A 136 -1.50 -20.03 -5.71
CA HIS A 136 -2.46 -20.87 -4.99
C HIS A 136 -3.38 -21.69 -5.93
N LYS A 137 -3.85 -21.09 -7.04
CA LYS A 137 -4.65 -21.82 -8.04
C LYS A 137 -3.88 -22.90 -8.79
N ARG A 138 -2.54 -22.78 -8.92
CA ARG A 138 -1.70 -23.81 -9.56
C ARG A 138 -1.47 -25.00 -8.63
N GLU A 139 -1.19 -24.73 -7.36
CA GLU A 139 -1.01 -25.76 -6.34
C GLU A 139 -2.29 -26.58 -6.12
N ALA A 140 -3.47 -25.94 -6.13
CA ALA A 140 -4.74 -26.65 -6.00
C ALA A 140 -5.14 -27.54 -7.21
N LYS A 141 -4.43 -27.43 -8.33
CA LYS A 141 -4.66 -28.24 -9.53
C LYS A 141 -3.61 -29.33 -9.76
N ALA A 142 -2.52 -29.32 -9.00
CA ALA A 142 -1.45 -30.32 -9.05
C ALA A 142 -1.77 -31.47 -8.08
#